data_AF-A0A2A9P680-F1
#
_entry.id   AF-A0A2A9P680-F1
#
_cell.length_a   1.000
_cell.length_b   1.000
_cell.length_c   1.000
_cell.angle_alpha   90.00
_cell.angle_beta   90.00
_cell.angle_gamma   90.00
#
_symmetry.space_group_name_H-M   'P 1'
#
loop_
_entity.id
_entity.type
_entity.pdbx_description
1 polymer ?
#
loop_
_entity_poly.entity_id
_entity_poly.type
_entity_poly.pdbx_seq_one_letter_code
_entity_poly.pdbx_strand_id
1 'polypeptide(L)'
;MASSTANTKPNFILAKPEDWTNWFKEIRLTAKTHRIWDYVDPDQEKDLKEPIEPDLPILVLPSTTQSGTARQTRSTASTTGAPSDSVEDDETTAARRAHEKEMENYNKVYLPYYIVQQRAFDRAWQNMQFIDGFIKASISKTYAPYALTSDSPREKLRALRINVYPGEY
;
A
#
# COMPACT_ATOMS: atom_id res chain seq x y z
N MET A 1 -12.72 -18.03 5.41
CA MET A 1 -13.57 -18.02 4.19
C MET A 1 -12.62 -18.00 3.00
N ALA A 2 -12.51 -19.12 2.29
CA ALA A 2 -11.66 -19.22 1.11
C ALA A 2 -12.39 -18.55 -0.06
N SER A 3 -11.90 -17.40 -0.53
CA SER A 3 -12.33 -16.87 -1.84
C SER A 3 -11.82 -17.82 -2.89
N SER A 4 -12.75 -18.59 -3.46
CA SER A 4 -12.50 -19.41 -4.64
C SER A 4 -12.05 -18.49 -5.77
N THR A 5 -10.75 -18.48 -6.07
CA THR A 5 -10.23 -17.91 -7.31
C THR A 5 -10.64 -18.86 -8.42
N ALA A 6 -11.89 -18.73 -8.86
CA ALA A 6 -12.34 -19.36 -10.09
C ALA A 6 -11.34 -18.95 -11.17
N ASN A 7 -10.79 -19.93 -11.86
CA ASN A 7 -9.88 -19.76 -12.98
C ASN A 7 -10.70 -19.17 -14.14
N THR A 8 -11.03 -17.88 -14.05
CA THR A 8 -11.90 -17.18 -14.99
C THR A 8 -11.10 -16.86 -16.23
N LYS A 9 -11.01 -17.86 -17.09
CA LYS A 9 -10.71 -17.66 -18.50
C LYS A 9 -11.71 -16.64 -19.06
N PRO A 10 -11.27 -15.66 -19.86
CA PRO A 10 -12.19 -14.70 -20.47
C PRO A 10 -13.19 -15.41 -21.38
N ASN A 11 -14.46 -15.06 -21.24
CA ASN A 11 -15.53 -15.63 -22.07
C ASN A 11 -15.55 -14.95 -23.45
N PHE A 12 -15.21 -13.66 -23.50
CA PHE A 12 -15.13 -12.89 -24.74
C PHE A 12 -13.66 -12.60 -25.08
N ILE A 13 -13.31 -12.84 -26.34
CA ILE A 13 -12.00 -12.47 -26.91
C ILE A 13 -12.21 -11.29 -27.83
N LEU A 14 -11.44 -10.22 -27.64
CA LEU A 14 -11.41 -9.07 -28.54
C LEU A 14 -10.64 -9.45 -29.81
N ALA A 15 -11.34 -9.99 -30.79
CA ALA A 15 -10.78 -10.37 -32.09
C ALA A 15 -11.16 -9.38 -33.20
N LYS A 16 -12.31 -8.72 -33.07
CA LYS A 16 -12.81 -7.71 -34.01
C LYS A 16 -13.43 -6.52 -33.26
N PRO A 17 -13.62 -5.36 -33.93
CA PRO A 17 -14.26 -4.20 -33.33
C PRO A 17 -15.66 -4.47 -32.77
N GLU A 18 -16.43 -5.37 -33.40
CA GLU A 18 -17.79 -5.71 -32.95
C GLU A 18 -17.81 -6.41 -31.58
N ASP A 19 -16.72 -7.11 -31.22
CA ASP A 19 -16.58 -7.80 -29.94
C ASP A 19 -16.41 -6.81 -28.77
N TRP A 20 -16.02 -5.56 -29.07
CA TRP A 20 -15.69 -4.53 -28.08
C TRP A 20 -16.74 -4.40 -26.99
N THR A 21 -18.02 -4.31 -27.39
CA THR A 21 -19.11 -4.02 -26.45
C THR A 21 -19.27 -5.13 -25.41
N ASN A 22 -19.19 -6.40 -25.82
CA ASN A 22 -19.34 -7.55 -24.92
C ASN A 22 -18.07 -7.76 -24.10
N TRP A 23 -16.91 -7.64 -24.75
CA TRP A 23 -15.61 -7.75 -24.09
C TRP A 23 -15.42 -6.68 -23.01
N PHE A 24 -15.68 -5.40 -23.31
CA PHE A 24 -15.52 -4.31 -22.35
C PHE A 24 -16.51 -4.42 -21.18
N LYS A 25 -17.74 -4.90 -21.43
CA LYS A 25 -18.70 -5.22 -20.37
C LYS A 25 -18.17 -6.30 -19.42
N GLU A 26 -17.53 -7.34 -19.94
CA GLU A 26 -16.91 -8.39 -19.13
C GLU A 26 -15.76 -7.82 -18.28
N ILE A 27 -14.85 -7.05 -18.88
CA ILE A 27 -13.76 -6.37 -18.14
C ILE A 27 -14.33 -5.52 -17.00
N ARG A 28 -15.35 -4.70 -17.30
CA ARG A 28 -15.99 -3.83 -16.32
C ARG A 28 -16.66 -4.62 -15.19
N LEU A 29 -17.36 -5.70 -15.52
CA LEU A 29 -18.01 -6.55 -14.53
C LEU A 29 -16.98 -7.22 -13.62
N THR A 30 -15.91 -7.76 -14.19
CA THR A 30 -14.80 -8.40 -13.46
C THR A 30 -14.11 -7.40 -12.54
N ALA A 31 -13.71 -6.24 -13.05
CA ALA A 31 -13.07 -5.20 -12.25
C ALA A 31 -13.97 -4.65 -11.12
N LYS A 32 -15.29 -4.53 -11.35
CA LYS A 32 -16.26 -4.17 -10.30
C LYS A 32 -16.40 -5.26 -9.24
N THR A 33 -16.42 -6.53 -9.65
CA THR A 33 -16.48 -7.69 -8.75
C THR A 33 -15.26 -7.71 -7.81
N HIS A 34 -14.09 -7.35 -8.35
CA HIS A 34 -12.85 -7.23 -7.60
C HIS A 34 -12.67 -5.87 -6.90
N ARG A 35 -13.65 -4.96 -6.99
CA ARG A 35 -13.64 -3.61 -6.38
C ARG A 35 -12.40 -2.77 -6.74
N ILE A 36 -11.94 -2.91 -7.98
CA ILE A 36 -10.79 -2.15 -8.52
C ILE A 36 -11.18 -1.28 -9.71
N TRP A 37 -12.46 -1.19 -10.06
CA TRP A 37 -12.92 -0.43 -11.23
C TRP A 37 -12.43 1.03 -11.20
N ASP A 38 -12.40 1.65 -10.01
CA ASP A 38 -11.95 3.04 -9.83
C ASP A 38 -10.47 3.27 -10.19
N TYR A 39 -9.67 2.21 -10.32
CA TYR A 39 -8.27 2.28 -10.76
C TYR A 39 -8.10 1.93 -12.25
N VAL A 40 -9.10 1.28 -12.85
CA VAL A 40 -9.05 0.70 -14.20
C VAL A 40 -9.86 1.53 -15.20
N ASP A 41 -10.82 2.33 -14.71
CA ASP A 41 -11.76 3.08 -15.55
C ASP A 41 -11.03 4.01 -16.55
N PRO A 42 -11.16 3.78 -17.87
CA PRO A 42 -10.52 4.60 -18.88
C PRO A 42 -11.11 6.02 -18.96
N ASP A 43 -12.38 6.19 -18.58
CA ASP A 43 -13.14 7.46 -18.67
C ASP A 43 -12.86 8.41 -17.50
N GLN A 44 -12.29 7.91 -16.42
CA GLN A 44 -11.98 8.74 -15.28
C GLN A 44 -10.91 9.78 -15.69
N GLU A 45 -11.11 11.06 -15.44
CA GLU A 45 -10.09 12.10 -15.70
C GLU A 45 -9.09 12.20 -14.56
N LYS A 46 -9.52 11.84 -13.35
CA LYS A 46 -8.68 11.90 -12.16
C LYS A 46 -7.59 10.85 -12.28
N ASP A 47 -6.33 11.27 -12.20
CA ASP A 47 -5.20 10.35 -12.04
C ASP A 47 -5.25 9.77 -10.62
N LEU A 48 -6.07 8.73 -10.44
CA LEU A 48 -5.88 7.85 -9.31
C LEU A 48 -4.59 7.09 -9.56
N LYS A 49 -3.55 7.48 -8.81
CA LYS A 49 -2.35 6.69 -8.68
C LYS A 49 -2.74 5.32 -8.14
N GLU A 50 -1.96 4.31 -8.52
CA GLU A 50 -2.05 2.96 -7.98
C GLU A 50 -2.22 3.00 -6.45
N PRO A 51 -2.82 1.96 -5.84
CA PRO A 51 -2.87 1.85 -4.38
C PRO A 51 -1.51 2.27 -3.81
N ILE A 52 -1.51 3.16 -2.83
CA ILE A 52 -0.26 3.63 -2.21
C ILE A 52 0.02 2.70 -1.04
N GLU A 53 1.25 2.19 -0.96
CA GLU A 53 1.68 1.37 0.18
C GLU A 53 1.56 2.21 1.45
N PRO A 54 0.90 1.71 2.51
CA PRO A 54 0.78 2.47 3.74
C PRO A 54 2.16 2.64 4.37
N ASP A 55 2.47 3.86 4.82
CA ASP A 55 3.70 4.13 5.55
C ASP A 55 3.70 3.41 6.90
N LEU A 56 4.87 2.92 7.31
CA LEU A 56 5.07 2.43 8.67
C LEU A 56 4.82 3.58 9.66
N PRO A 57 4.04 3.35 10.74
CA PRO A 57 3.86 4.37 11.77
C PRO A 57 5.21 4.69 12.41
N ILE A 58 5.71 5.91 12.21
CA ILE A 58 6.99 6.36 12.74
C ILE A 58 6.89 6.42 14.26
N LEU A 59 7.63 5.55 14.95
CA LEU A 59 7.89 5.68 16.39
C LEU A 59 8.80 6.90 16.59
N VAL A 60 8.24 7.99 17.12
CA VAL A 60 9.06 9.13 17.56
C VAL A 60 9.70 8.73 18.88
N LEU A 61 10.82 8.02 18.81
CA LEU A 61 11.64 7.77 19.99
C LEU A 61 12.10 9.13 20.53
N PRO A 62 11.81 9.48 21.81
CA PRO A 62 12.36 10.69 22.39
C PRO A 62 13.87 10.54 22.43
N SER A 63 14.57 11.23 21.53
CA SER A 63 16.02 11.33 21.58
C SER A 63 16.38 12.01 22.89
N THR A 64 16.98 11.24 23.80
CA THR A 64 17.56 11.76 25.04
C THR A 64 18.43 12.95 24.69
N THR A 65 17.92 14.14 24.98
CA THR A 65 18.68 15.37 24.85
C THR A 65 19.72 15.34 25.97
N GLN A 66 20.90 14.80 25.69
CA GLN A 66 22.07 15.02 26.54
C GLN A 66 22.39 16.52 26.48
N SER A 67 21.75 17.28 27.35
CA SER A 67 22.09 18.66 27.62
C SER A 67 23.43 18.65 28.36
N GLY A 68 24.51 18.81 27.61
CA GLY A 68 25.85 18.94 28.16
C GLY A 68 25.95 20.20 29.02
N THR A 69 26.14 20.03 30.32
CA THR A 69 26.77 21.06 31.17
C THR A 69 28.18 20.60 31.52
N ALA A 70 29.11 20.92 30.63
CA ALA A 70 30.51 21.00 30.98
C ALA A 70 30.72 22.16 31.96
N ARG A 71 31.13 21.86 33.20
CA ARG A 71 31.94 22.80 33.99
C ARG A 71 32.87 22.02 34.93
N GLN A 72 34.08 21.78 34.44
CA GLN A 72 35.23 21.40 35.25
C GLN A 72 35.65 22.57 36.14
N THR A 73 35.79 22.34 37.44
CA THR A 73 36.88 22.91 38.23
C THR A 73 37.39 21.91 39.27
N ARG A 74 38.71 21.81 39.30
CA ARG A 74 39.63 20.94 40.04
C ARG A 74 39.67 21.25 41.55
N SER A 75 39.76 20.23 42.41
CA SER A 75 40.88 19.99 43.37
C SER A 75 40.55 19.08 44.57
N THR A 76 41.39 18.04 44.72
CA THR A 76 42.06 17.52 45.94
C THR A 76 41.30 17.01 47.19
N ALA A 77 41.69 15.77 47.54
CA ALA A 77 41.91 15.18 48.88
C ALA A 77 40.85 14.22 49.46
N SER A 78 41.39 13.12 49.97
CA SER A 78 40.80 11.90 50.53
C SER A 78 39.71 12.08 51.57
N THR A 79 38.74 11.15 51.64
CA THR A 79 38.29 10.48 52.88
C THR A 79 37.25 9.39 52.58
N THR A 80 37.49 8.23 53.21
CA THR A 80 36.66 7.05 53.42
C THR A 80 35.17 7.34 53.72
N GLY A 81 34.27 6.59 53.09
CA GLY A 81 32.88 6.45 53.55
C GLY A 81 31.86 6.31 52.42
N ALA A 82 31.37 5.08 52.20
CA ALA A 82 30.08 4.83 51.55
C ALA A 82 28.96 5.51 52.39
N PRO A 83 27.83 5.96 51.80
CA PRO A 83 26.91 5.09 51.07
C PRO A 83 26.60 5.61 49.66
N SER A 84 26.52 4.65 48.74
CA SER A 84 25.93 4.84 47.41
C SER A 84 24.45 5.14 47.59
N ASP A 85 24.08 6.42 47.63
CA ASP A 85 22.70 6.87 47.76
C ASP A 85 22.03 6.81 46.39
N SER A 86 21.20 5.77 46.23
CA SER A 86 20.45 5.42 45.04
C SER A 86 19.33 6.42 44.78
N VAL A 87 19.60 7.49 44.03
CA VAL A 87 18.57 8.50 43.65
C VAL A 87 18.34 8.58 42.13
N GLU A 88 18.99 7.72 41.33
CA GLU A 88 18.79 7.67 39.86
C GLU A 88 17.63 6.74 39.41
N ASP A 89 16.91 6.11 40.34
CA ASP A 89 15.95 5.04 40.01
C ASP A 89 14.51 5.51 39.73
N ASP A 90 14.08 6.71 40.17
CA ASP A 90 12.68 7.11 40.01
C ASP A 90 12.36 7.73 38.64
N GLU A 91 13.24 8.59 38.11
CA GLU A 91 13.05 9.23 36.81
C GLU A 91 13.22 8.23 35.66
N THR A 92 14.19 7.32 35.78
CA THR A 92 14.41 6.21 34.84
C THR A 92 13.25 5.21 34.85
N THR A 93 12.66 4.94 36.01
CA THR A 93 11.47 4.08 36.13
C THR A 93 10.22 4.74 35.57
N ALA A 94 10.02 6.05 35.79
CA ALA A 94 8.91 6.79 35.21
C ALA A 94 9.00 6.86 33.69
N ALA A 95 10.18 7.17 33.14
CA ALA A 95 10.45 7.18 31.70
C ALA A 95 10.21 5.79 31.09
N ARG A 96 10.67 4.72 31.75
CA ARG A 96 10.46 3.34 31.28
C ARG A 96 8.98 2.96 31.25
N ARG A 97 8.19 3.33 32.27
CA ARG A 97 6.74 3.08 32.29
C ARG A 97 5.99 3.91 31.23
N ALA A 98 6.43 5.14 30.97
CA ALA A 98 5.86 5.97 29.92
C ALA A 98 6.10 5.34 28.53
N HIS A 99 7.34 4.92 28.27
CA HIS A 99 7.72 4.20 27.04
C HIS A 99 6.96 2.87 26.90
N GLU A 100 6.78 2.10 27.98
CA GLU A 100 6.01 0.85 27.96
C GLU A 100 4.53 1.08 27.59
N LYS A 101 3.90 2.11 28.15
CA LYS A 101 2.52 2.49 27.78
C LYS A 101 2.41 2.96 26.34
N GLU A 102 3.41 3.68 25.84
CA GLU A 102 3.46 4.10 24.43
C GLU A 102 3.59 2.91 23.49
N MET A 103 4.47 1.95 23.82
CA MET A 103 4.61 0.69 23.08
C MET A 103 3.34 -0.15 23.14
N GLU A 104 2.63 -0.17 24.27
CA GLU A 104 1.35 -0.85 24.40
C GLU A 104 0.27 -0.21 23.52
N ASN A 105 0.19 1.12 23.50
CA ASN A 105 -0.73 1.86 22.63
C ASN A 105 -0.40 1.64 21.14
N TYR A 106 0.88 1.66 20.78
CA TYR A 106 1.36 1.33 19.44
C TYR A 106 0.91 -0.07 19.00
N ASN A 107 1.13 -1.07 19.85
CA ASN A 107 0.77 -2.47 19.57
C ASN A 107 -0.75 -2.71 19.54
N LYS A 108 -1.52 -2.02 20.38
CA LYS A 108 -2.98 -2.22 20.47
C LYS A 108 -3.77 -1.44 19.41
N VAL A 109 -3.31 -0.25 19.04
CA VAL A 109 -4.11 0.67 18.21
C VAL A 109 -3.50 0.81 16.82
N TYR A 110 -2.22 1.15 16.74
CA TYR A 110 -1.58 1.49 15.46
C TYR A 110 -1.26 0.25 14.62
N LEU A 111 -0.69 -0.79 15.23
CA LEU A 111 -0.28 -1.98 14.51
C LEU A 111 -1.47 -2.72 13.84
N PRO A 112 -2.62 -2.94 14.51
CA PRO A 112 -3.77 -3.57 13.87
C PRO A 112 -4.37 -2.72 12.75
N TYR A 113 -4.38 -1.40 12.91
CA TYR A 113 -4.87 -0.48 11.88
C TYR A 113 -3.99 -0.53 10.63
N TYR A 114 -2.67 -0.48 10.80
CA TYR A 114 -1.70 -0.63 9.71
C TYR A 114 -1.86 -1.99 9.00
N ILE A 115 -2.00 -3.09 9.74
CA ILE A 115 -2.20 -4.43 9.16
C ILE A 115 -3.48 -4.49 8.30
N VAL A 116 -4.57 -3.83 8.72
CA VAL A 116 -5.81 -3.78 7.94
C VAL A 116 -5.60 -3.02 6.63
N GLN A 117 -4.89 -1.89 6.67
CA GLN A 117 -4.56 -1.12 5.47
C GLN A 117 -3.67 -1.91 4.52
N GLN A 118 -2.60 -2.55 5.03
CA GLN A 118 -1.70 -3.38 4.23
C GLN A 118 -2.47 -4.49 3.52
N ARG A 119 -3.34 -5.21 4.23
CA ARG A 119 -4.19 -6.26 3.62
C ARG A 119 -5.16 -5.71 2.58
N ALA A 120 -5.62 -4.46 2.70
CA ALA A 120 -6.46 -3.83 1.69
C ALA A 120 -5.63 -3.49 0.44
N PHE A 121 -4.44 -2.92 0.63
CA PHE A 121 -3.46 -2.65 -0.42
C PHE A 121 -3.08 -3.92 -1.17
N ASP A 122 -2.64 -4.97 -0.47
CA ASP A 122 -2.20 -6.24 -1.08
C ASP A 122 -3.31 -6.87 -1.93
N ARG A 123 -4.57 -6.80 -1.46
CA ARG A 123 -5.72 -7.30 -2.22
C ARG A 123 -6.00 -6.47 -3.46
N ALA A 124 -5.96 -5.14 -3.35
CA ALA A 124 -6.14 -4.26 -4.49
C ALA A 124 -5.04 -4.49 -5.53
N TRP A 125 -3.79 -4.64 -5.10
CA TRP A 125 -2.65 -4.93 -5.95
C TRP A 125 -2.79 -6.28 -6.68
N GLN A 126 -3.12 -7.35 -5.94
CA GLN A 126 -3.38 -8.66 -6.55
C GLN A 126 -4.52 -8.62 -7.58
N ASN A 127 -5.60 -7.90 -7.26
CA ASN A 127 -6.72 -7.73 -8.18
C ASN A 127 -6.31 -6.94 -9.43
N MET A 128 -5.46 -5.92 -9.29
CA MET A 128 -4.91 -5.14 -10.42
C MET A 128 -4.04 -6.00 -11.33
N GLN A 129 -3.16 -6.83 -10.76
CA GLN A 129 -2.38 -7.78 -11.55
C GLN A 129 -3.26 -8.82 -12.25
N PHE A 130 -4.32 -9.27 -11.56
CA PHE A 130 -5.28 -10.20 -12.14
C PHE A 130 -6.00 -9.59 -13.34
N ILE A 131 -6.52 -8.36 -13.24
CA ILE A 131 -7.21 -7.73 -14.37
C ILE A 131 -6.25 -7.44 -15.53
N ASP A 132 -4.98 -7.10 -15.24
CA ASP A 132 -3.96 -6.93 -16.26
C ASP A 132 -3.74 -8.22 -17.06
N GLY A 133 -3.55 -9.35 -16.36
CA GLY A 133 -3.45 -10.66 -16.97
C GLY A 133 -4.71 -11.05 -17.74
N PHE A 134 -5.88 -10.73 -17.19
CA PHE A 134 -7.17 -10.98 -17.83
C PHE A 134 -7.34 -10.20 -19.15
N ILE A 135 -6.97 -8.90 -19.17
CA ILE A 135 -6.96 -8.08 -20.38
C ILE A 135 -6.01 -8.70 -21.41
N LYS A 136 -4.77 -9.00 -21.03
CA LYS A 136 -3.78 -9.60 -21.94
C LYS A 136 -4.22 -10.97 -22.51
N ALA A 137 -4.92 -11.78 -21.72
CA ALA A 137 -5.44 -13.07 -22.16
C ALA A 137 -6.71 -12.97 -23.00
N SER A 138 -7.45 -11.86 -22.90
CA SER A 138 -8.74 -11.66 -23.57
C SER A 138 -8.64 -10.86 -24.87
N ILE A 139 -7.44 -10.48 -25.31
CA ILE A 139 -7.22 -9.78 -26.58
C ILE A 139 -6.56 -10.69 -27.61
N SER A 140 -6.94 -10.52 -28.88
CA SER A 140 -6.29 -11.22 -29.97
C SER A 140 -4.87 -10.69 -30.23
N LYS A 141 -4.05 -11.50 -30.93
CA LYS A 141 -2.70 -11.12 -31.34
C LYS A 141 -2.65 -9.84 -32.17
N THR A 142 -3.72 -9.54 -32.89
CA THR A 142 -3.86 -8.32 -33.71
C THR A 142 -3.85 -7.06 -32.85
N TYR A 143 -4.49 -7.10 -31.67
CA TYR A 143 -4.61 -5.94 -30.78
C TYR A 143 -3.63 -5.95 -29.61
N ALA A 144 -2.91 -7.06 -29.40
CA ALA A 144 -1.87 -7.18 -28.39
C ALA A 144 -0.84 -6.03 -28.40
N PRO A 145 -0.35 -5.53 -29.57
CA PRO A 145 0.60 -4.42 -29.58
C PRO A 145 0.10 -3.16 -28.88
N TYR A 146 -1.20 -2.83 -28.98
CA TYR A 146 -1.77 -1.63 -28.36
C TYR A 146 -1.90 -1.74 -26.84
N ALA A 147 -2.04 -2.96 -26.32
CA ALA A 147 -2.16 -3.20 -24.88
C ALA A 147 -0.80 -3.48 -24.22
N LEU A 148 0.20 -3.97 -24.95
CA LEU A 148 1.50 -4.31 -24.38
C LEU A 148 2.45 -3.11 -24.23
N THR A 149 2.13 -1.98 -24.87
CA THR A 149 2.91 -0.74 -24.76
C THR A 149 2.68 0.04 -23.48
N SER A 150 1.64 -0.31 -22.71
CA SER A 150 1.24 0.42 -21.51
C SER A 150 1.43 -0.41 -20.25
N ASP A 151 1.87 0.23 -19.18
CA ASP A 151 2.18 -0.45 -17.92
C ASP A 151 0.93 -0.67 -17.08
N SER A 152 0.01 0.30 -17.05
CA SER A 152 -1.21 0.20 -16.24
C SER A 152 -2.42 -0.39 -17.00
N PRO A 153 -3.30 -1.18 -16.36
CA PRO A 153 -4.53 -1.68 -16.98
C PRO A 153 -5.41 -0.58 -17.59
N ARG A 154 -5.46 0.59 -16.94
CA ARG A 154 -6.24 1.75 -17.39
C ARG A 154 -5.73 2.28 -18.74
N GLU A 155 -4.43 2.46 -18.89
CA GLU A 155 -3.83 2.89 -20.15
C GLU A 155 -4.03 1.86 -21.25
N LYS A 156 -3.94 0.56 -20.92
CA LYS A 156 -4.26 -0.51 -21.88
C LYS A 156 -5.68 -0.38 -22.41
N LEU A 157 -6.65 -0.16 -21.52
CA LEU A 157 -8.04 0.04 -21.93
C LEU A 157 -8.22 1.31 -22.76
N ARG A 158 -7.55 2.42 -22.42
CA ARG A 158 -7.57 3.64 -23.23
C ARG A 158 -7.00 3.41 -24.62
N ALA A 159 -5.81 2.79 -24.72
CA ALA A 159 -5.17 2.49 -25.99
C ALA A 159 -6.03 1.58 -26.86
N LEU A 160 -6.60 0.52 -26.28
CA LEU A 160 -7.51 -0.38 -26.97
C LEU A 160 -8.78 0.35 -27.42
N ARG A 161 -9.32 1.27 -26.61
CA ARG A 161 -10.53 2.04 -26.97
C ARG A 161 -10.28 2.96 -28.16
N ILE A 162 -9.12 3.61 -28.21
CA ILE A 162 -8.75 4.49 -29.33
C ILE A 162 -8.61 3.69 -30.63
N ASN A 163 -8.05 2.48 -30.58
CA ASN A 163 -7.68 1.72 -31.77
C ASN A 163 -8.72 0.69 -32.23
N VAL A 164 -9.64 0.26 -31.36
CA VAL A 164 -10.53 -0.88 -31.63
C VAL A 164 -12.02 -0.51 -31.52
N TYR A 165 -12.38 0.56 -30.82
CA TYR A 165 -13.78 0.92 -30.65
C TYR A 165 -14.43 1.32 -31.99
N PRO A 166 -15.54 0.70 -32.40
CA PRO A 166 -16.17 0.98 -33.70
C PRO A 166 -17.05 2.24 -33.72
N GLY A 167 -17.26 2.91 -32.59
CA GLY A 167 -18.08 4.14 -32.51
C GLY A 167 -17.27 5.41 -32.73
N GLU A 168 -17.91 6.45 -33.26
CA GLU A 168 -17.36 7.81 -33.28
C GLU A 168 -17.39 8.42 -31.88
N TYR A 169 -16.35 9.20 -31.56
CA TYR A 169 -16.16 9.89 -30.28
C TYR A 169 -16.99 11.16 -30.16
#